data_AF-A0A3N5P1Z6-F1
#
_entry.id   AF-A0A3N5P1Z6-F1
#
_cell.length_a   1.000
_cell.length_b   1.000
_cell.length_c   1.000
_cell.angle_alpha   90.00
_cell.angle_beta   90.00
_cell.angle_gamma   90.00
#
_symmetry.space_group_name_H-M   'P 1'
#
loop_
_entity.id
_entity.type
_entity.pdbx_description
1 polymer ?
#
loop_
_entity_poly.entity_id
_entity_poly.type
_entity_poly.pdbx_seq_one_letter_code
_entity_poly.pdbx_strand_id
1 'polypeptide(L)'
;FTQEDIFRNFDFSNIFKDLGGGGVFFGGRGGKEVSFDEIFGQAFGARGGGFGGRSCKKDFQYSQPIGQDVLLELALSPDEILKGSHKLISIQTGGNPERISVHIPKGISPGKKIRVAGKGEQGPGGRGDLYLLISLKLPPGFHSSGSDVEVNKVVRFTDACLGTDVEVPTVEGGTVRLKIPAGARCGQKLRLRGKGLPAASGGRGDEYVQIMIDVPPKLTSEQEKLILELKKQDL
;
A
#
# COMPACT_ATOMS: atom_id res chain seq x y z
N PHE A 1 -26.67 -11.29 13.04
CA PHE A 1 -26.61 -11.22 11.56
C PHE A 1 -25.35 -11.90 11.13
N THR A 2 -25.49 -13.18 10.82
CA THR A 2 -24.45 -14.13 10.45
C THR A 2 -24.26 -14.12 8.93
N GLN A 3 -23.13 -14.63 8.45
CA GLN A 3 -22.66 -14.45 7.06
C GLN A 3 -23.48 -15.19 5.99
N GLU A 4 -24.58 -15.85 6.36
CA GLU A 4 -25.44 -16.60 5.43
C GLU A 4 -26.40 -15.69 4.61
N ASP A 5 -26.56 -14.42 4.97
CA ASP A 5 -27.55 -13.53 4.32
C ASP A 5 -26.99 -12.63 3.20
N ILE A 6 -25.66 -12.51 3.06
CA ILE A 6 -25.05 -11.60 2.06
C ILE A 6 -25.01 -12.23 0.66
N PHE A 7 -25.07 -13.56 0.54
CA PHE A 7 -24.92 -14.27 -0.73
C PHE A 7 -26.23 -14.75 -1.38
N ARG A 8 -27.40 -14.46 -0.80
CA ARG A 8 -28.69 -14.83 -1.41
C ARG A 8 -29.22 -13.84 -2.44
N ASN A 9 -28.69 -12.62 -2.48
CA ASN A 9 -29.16 -11.57 -3.40
C ASN A 9 -28.15 -11.19 -4.49
N PHE A 10 -27.04 -11.92 -4.65
CA PHE A 10 -26.17 -11.79 -5.83
C PHE A 10 -26.48 -12.91 -6.82
N ASP A 11 -27.47 -12.62 -7.67
CA ASP A 11 -27.91 -13.47 -8.76
C ASP A 11 -26.90 -13.37 -9.92
N PHE A 12 -25.91 -14.28 -9.95
CA PHE A 12 -24.97 -14.41 -11.08
C PHE A 12 -25.66 -14.85 -12.39
N SER A 13 -26.95 -15.18 -12.32
CA SER A 13 -27.86 -15.55 -13.40
C SER A 13 -28.04 -14.47 -14.48
N ASN A 14 -27.75 -13.21 -14.17
CA ASN A 14 -28.00 -12.07 -15.07
C ASN A 14 -26.74 -11.49 -15.73
N ILE A 15 -25.54 -11.73 -15.17
CA ILE A 15 -24.30 -11.21 -15.75
C ILE A 15 -23.80 -12.11 -16.90
N PHE A 16 -24.04 -13.41 -16.83
CA PHE A 16 -23.63 -14.33 -17.91
C PHE A 16 -24.58 -14.31 -19.13
N LYS A 17 -25.74 -13.66 -19.02
CA LYS A 17 -26.66 -13.45 -20.16
C LYS A 17 -26.17 -12.37 -21.13
N ASP A 18 -25.39 -11.40 -20.68
CA ASP A 18 -24.88 -10.32 -21.53
C ASP A 18 -23.51 -10.62 -22.17
N LEU A 19 -22.86 -11.70 -21.74
CA LEU A 19 -21.73 -12.31 -22.46
C LEU A 19 -22.18 -13.54 -23.26
N GLY A 20 -23.47 -13.62 -23.59
CA GLY A 20 -24.07 -14.61 -24.48
C GLY A 20 -24.33 -14.01 -25.86
N GLY A 21 -23.26 -13.73 -26.62
CA GLY A 21 -23.39 -13.02 -27.90
C GLY A 21 -22.24 -13.26 -28.87
N GLY A 22 -21.80 -14.51 -29.04
CA GLY A 22 -20.74 -14.85 -29.99
C GLY A 22 -20.75 -16.33 -30.33
N GLY A 23 -21.61 -16.72 -31.27
CA GLY A 23 -21.81 -18.10 -31.69
C GLY A 23 -20.56 -18.76 -32.26
N VAL A 24 -20.22 -19.93 -31.73
CA VAL A 24 -19.46 -20.93 -32.46
C VAL A 24 -20.48 -21.80 -33.19
N PHE A 25 -20.63 -21.54 -34.49
CA PHE A 25 -21.53 -22.26 -35.38
C PHE A 25 -20.90 -23.61 -35.77
N PHE A 26 -21.50 -24.72 -35.34
CA PHE A 26 -21.42 -25.99 -36.06
C PHE A 26 -22.84 -26.41 -36.47
N GLY A 27 -23.09 -26.43 -37.78
CA GLY A 27 -24.40 -26.63 -38.35
C GLY A 27 -24.95 -28.04 -38.12
N GLY A 28 -26.20 -28.11 -37.62
CA GLY A 28 -26.96 -29.34 -37.48
C GLY A 28 -28.40 -29.04 -37.08
N ARG A 29 -29.34 -29.33 -37.98
CA ARG A 29 -30.78 -29.06 -37.93
C ARG A 29 -31.50 -29.78 -36.78
N GLY A 30 -32.16 -29.03 -35.90
CA GLY A 30 -33.20 -29.54 -34.97
C GLY A 30 -33.06 -29.02 -33.54
N GLY A 31 -34.00 -28.19 -33.09
CA GLY A 31 -33.95 -27.49 -31.82
C GLY A 31 -34.09 -28.39 -30.59
N LYS A 32 -33.17 -28.19 -29.64
CA LYS A 32 -33.33 -28.28 -28.18
C LYS A 32 -32.25 -27.42 -27.55
N GLU A 33 -32.60 -26.66 -26.51
CA GLU A 33 -31.65 -25.89 -25.69
C GLU A 33 -30.68 -26.87 -25.03
N VAL A 34 -29.41 -26.77 -25.39
CA VAL A 34 -28.32 -27.54 -24.77
C VAL A 34 -27.74 -26.64 -23.70
N SER A 35 -27.91 -27.02 -22.44
CA SER A 35 -27.42 -26.24 -21.30
C SER A 35 -25.88 -26.33 -21.24
N PHE A 36 -25.23 -25.30 -20.70
CA PHE A 36 -23.76 -25.20 -20.65
C PHE A 36 -23.10 -26.39 -19.92
N ASP A 37 -23.80 -26.97 -18.94
CA ASP A 37 -23.38 -28.20 -18.23
C ASP A 37 -23.32 -29.43 -19.14
N GLU A 38 -24.12 -29.49 -20.19
CA GLU A 38 -24.20 -30.63 -21.11
C GLU A 38 -23.11 -30.54 -22.20
N ILE A 39 -22.74 -29.35 -22.64
CA ILE A 39 -21.59 -29.13 -23.56
C ILE A 39 -20.26 -29.32 -22.83
N PHE A 40 -20.12 -28.82 -21.60
CA PHE A 40 -18.92 -29.02 -20.80
C PHE A 40 -18.79 -30.49 -20.35
N GLY A 41 -19.92 -31.11 -19.98
CA GLY A 41 -20.00 -32.54 -19.71
C GLY A 41 -19.66 -33.39 -20.93
N GLN A 42 -20.08 -33.03 -22.14
CA GLN A 42 -19.82 -33.83 -23.34
C GLN A 42 -18.42 -33.60 -23.95
N ALA A 43 -17.78 -32.45 -23.70
CA ALA A 43 -16.37 -32.21 -24.03
C ALA A 43 -15.40 -32.89 -23.05
N PHE A 44 -15.77 -33.02 -21.77
CA PHE A 44 -14.91 -33.58 -20.71
C PHE A 44 -15.36 -34.93 -20.13
N GLY A 45 -16.50 -35.48 -20.56
CA GLY A 45 -17.13 -36.63 -19.92
C GLY A 45 -18.12 -37.36 -20.82
N ALA A 46 -17.57 -38.17 -21.73
CA ALA A 46 -18.24 -39.30 -22.37
C ALA A 46 -19.36 -39.00 -23.41
N ARG A 47 -18.98 -39.10 -24.70
CA ARG A 47 -19.44 -40.15 -25.65
C ARG A 47 -19.68 -39.59 -27.06
N GLY A 48 -18.75 -39.85 -27.98
CA GLY A 48 -18.97 -39.80 -29.43
C GLY A 48 -18.12 -40.87 -30.09
N GLY A 49 -18.75 -41.93 -30.59
CA GLY A 49 -18.08 -43.15 -31.02
C GLY A 49 -17.33 -43.05 -32.35
N GLY A 50 -16.34 -43.93 -32.49
CA GLY A 50 -16.07 -44.63 -33.75
C GLY A 50 -15.03 -44.03 -34.69
N PHE A 51 -13.75 -44.05 -34.29
CA PHE A 51 -12.65 -44.29 -35.23
C PHE A 51 -11.62 -45.19 -34.56
N GLY A 52 -11.33 -46.34 -35.18
CA GLY A 52 -10.47 -47.38 -34.63
C GLY A 52 -9.04 -46.87 -34.41
N GLY A 53 -8.47 -47.21 -33.26
CA GLY A 53 -7.07 -46.94 -32.97
C GLY A 53 -6.77 -46.97 -31.48
N ARG A 54 -6.22 -48.09 -31.03
CA ARG A 54 -5.44 -48.31 -29.80
C ARG A 54 -5.93 -47.61 -28.53
N SER A 55 -6.38 -48.45 -27.60
CA SER A 55 -6.64 -48.15 -26.19
C SER A 55 -5.50 -47.37 -25.55
N CYS A 56 -5.56 -46.04 -25.60
CA CYS A 56 -4.80 -45.15 -24.75
C CYS A 56 -5.67 -44.88 -23.53
N LYS A 57 -5.57 -45.76 -22.52
CA LYS A 57 -5.86 -45.38 -21.13
C LYS A 57 -4.85 -44.31 -20.74
N LYS A 58 -5.14 -43.06 -21.08
CA LYS A 58 -4.45 -41.91 -20.50
C LYS A 58 -5.24 -41.56 -19.26
N ASP A 59 -4.68 -41.92 -18.11
CA ASP A 59 -5.12 -41.45 -16.80
C ASP A 59 -5.16 -39.93 -16.83
N PHE A 60 -6.33 -39.34 -17.06
CA PHE A 60 -6.56 -37.92 -16.86
C PHE A 60 -6.57 -37.68 -15.35
N GLN A 61 -5.37 -37.53 -14.77
CA GLN A 61 -5.22 -37.05 -13.41
C GLN A 61 -5.74 -35.61 -13.38
N TYR A 62 -6.90 -35.40 -12.74
CA TYR A 62 -7.34 -34.07 -12.34
C TYR A 62 -6.23 -33.47 -11.48
N SER A 63 -5.53 -32.46 -12.01
CA SER A 63 -4.62 -31.66 -11.21
C SER A 63 -5.46 -31.01 -10.12
N GLN A 64 -5.18 -31.36 -8.88
CA GLN A 64 -5.84 -30.76 -7.73
C GLN A 64 -5.63 -29.23 -7.79
N PRO A 65 -6.67 -28.41 -7.56
CA PRO A 65 -6.53 -26.95 -7.62
C PRO A 65 -5.63 -26.46 -6.47
N ILE A 66 -4.68 -25.57 -6.78
CA ILE A 66 -3.82 -24.91 -5.79
C ILE A 66 -4.69 -23.96 -4.95
N GLY A 67 -4.28 -23.71 -3.70
CA GLY A 67 -4.96 -22.76 -2.81
C GLY A 67 -4.87 -21.30 -3.29
N GLN A 68 -5.68 -20.44 -2.66
CA GLN A 68 -5.81 -19.04 -3.06
C GLN A 68 -4.59 -18.20 -2.69
N ASP A 69 -4.33 -17.16 -3.47
CA ASP A 69 -3.31 -16.17 -3.15
C ASP A 69 -3.82 -15.19 -2.08
N VAL A 70 -2.94 -14.82 -1.15
CA VAL A 70 -3.24 -13.90 -0.05
C VAL A 70 -2.57 -12.55 -0.31
N LEU A 71 -3.30 -11.45 -0.14
CA LEU A 71 -2.75 -10.09 -0.17
C LEU A 71 -2.70 -9.54 1.26
N LEU A 72 -1.51 -9.18 1.73
CA LEU A 72 -1.30 -8.56 3.03
C LEU A 72 -0.67 -7.17 2.85
N GLU A 73 -1.18 -6.18 3.56
CA GLU A 73 -0.55 -4.86 3.60
C GLU A 73 0.57 -4.83 4.64
N LEU A 74 1.77 -4.43 4.22
CA LEU A 74 2.94 -4.32 5.08
C LEU A 74 3.33 -2.85 5.24
N ALA A 75 2.96 -2.28 6.39
CA ALA A 75 3.36 -0.95 6.78
C ALA A 75 4.85 -0.90 7.13
N LEU A 76 5.62 -0.11 6.39
CA LEU A 76 7.05 0.11 6.60
C LEU A 76 7.34 1.54 7.04
N SER A 77 8.31 1.71 7.94
CA SER A 77 8.83 3.03 8.27
C SER A 77 9.74 3.55 7.14
N PRO A 78 9.94 4.88 7.03
CA PRO A 78 10.87 5.44 6.06
C PRO A 78 12.29 4.92 6.22
N ASP A 79 12.75 4.71 7.46
CA ASP A 79 14.08 4.15 7.75
C ASP A 79 14.24 2.72 7.21
N GLU A 80 13.23 1.87 7.43
CA GLU A 80 13.19 0.50 6.91
C GLU A 80 13.29 0.48 5.39
N ILE A 81 12.56 1.37 4.72
CA ILE A 81 12.58 1.52 3.26
C ILE A 81 13.95 2.02 2.78
N LEU A 82 14.52 3.01 3.46
CA LEU A 82 15.77 3.67 3.03
C LEU A 82 17.00 2.79 3.23
N LYS A 83 17.04 1.94 4.25
CA LYS A 83 18.16 1.03 4.51
C LYS A 83 17.95 -0.36 3.91
N GLY A 84 16.69 -0.78 3.73
CA GLY A 84 16.33 -2.18 3.52
C GLY A 84 16.35 -2.92 4.86
N SER A 85 15.45 -3.89 5.04
CA SER A 85 15.34 -4.63 6.30
C SER A 85 14.83 -6.05 6.10
N HIS A 86 14.98 -6.89 7.11
CA HIS A 86 14.29 -8.17 7.19
C HIS A 86 13.14 -8.03 8.19
N LYS A 87 11.91 -8.33 7.76
CA LYS A 87 10.73 -8.21 8.61
C LYS A 87 10.14 -9.58 8.87
N LEU A 88 9.89 -9.86 10.16
CA LEU A 88 9.18 -11.04 10.59
C LEU A 88 7.69 -10.76 10.55
N ILE A 89 6.98 -11.42 9.66
CA ILE A 89 5.52 -11.34 9.55
C ILE A 89 4.92 -12.63 10.11
N SER A 90 3.82 -12.49 10.84
CA SER A 90 3.01 -13.64 11.29
C SER A 90 1.77 -13.70 10.41
N ILE A 91 1.61 -14.80 9.68
CA ILE A 91 0.41 -15.06 8.87
C ILE A 91 -0.44 -16.13 9.54
N GLN A 92 -1.75 -16.03 9.43
CA GLN A 92 -2.68 -17.04 9.91
C GLN A 92 -3.29 -17.77 8.72
N THR A 93 -2.57 -18.77 8.22
CA THR A 93 -3.00 -19.55 7.05
C THR A 93 -3.34 -20.96 7.50
N GLY A 94 -4.61 -21.36 7.40
CA GLY A 94 -5.05 -22.71 7.77
C GLY A 94 -5.09 -23.00 9.27
N GLY A 95 -5.36 -21.98 10.09
CA GLY A 95 -5.68 -22.13 11.53
C GLY A 95 -4.50 -22.04 12.50
N ASN A 96 -3.25 -22.10 12.03
CA ASN A 96 -2.06 -21.91 12.88
C ASN A 96 -1.24 -20.67 12.45
N PRO A 97 -0.71 -19.87 13.39
CA PRO A 97 0.16 -18.75 13.06
C PRO A 97 1.54 -19.25 12.60
N GLU A 98 1.93 -18.89 11.38
CA GLU A 98 3.27 -19.15 10.82
C GLU A 98 4.07 -17.85 10.78
N ARG A 99 5.32 -17.86 11.26
CA ARG A 99 6.23 -16.71 11.19
C ARG A 99 7.17 -16.85 10.00
N ILE A 100 7.23 -15.83 9.16
CA ILE A 100 8.05 -15.79 7.94
C ILE A 100 8.96 -14.57 7.99
N SER A 101 10.24 -14.77 7.67
CA SER A 101 11.20 -13.68 7.46
C SER A 101 11.19 -13.27 5.99
N VAL A 102 10.89 -12.00 5.72
CA VAL A 102 10.83 -11.46 4.36
C VAL A 102 11.90 -10.37 4.21
N HIS A 103 12.69 -10.48 3.15
CA HIS A 103 13.67 -9.47 2.77
C HIS A 103 12.98 -8.31 2.05
N ILE A 104 13.18 -7.10 2.55
CA ILE A 104 12.68 -5.86 1.97
C ILE A 104 13.84 -5.16 1.27
N PRO A 105 13.80 -5.04 -0.07
CA PRO A 105 14.83 -4.34 -0.82
C PRO A 105 14.92 -2.87 -0.42
N LYS A 106 16.15 -2.36 -0.37
CA LYS A 106 16.42 -0.94 -0.17
C LYS A 106 15.76 -0.10 -1.27
N GLY A 107 15.12 1.00 -0.87
CA GLY A 107 14.51 1.96 -1.78
C GLY A 107 13.21 1.49 -2.41
N ILE A 108 12.56 0.46 -1.84
CA ILE A 108 11.26 0.01 -2.34
C ILE A 108 10.22 1.13 -2.23
N SER A 109 9.57 1.42 -3.36
CA SER A 109 8.53 2.44 -3.41
C SER A 109 7.23 1.92 -2.78
N PRO A 110 6.48 2.77 -2.05
CA PRO A 110 5.13 2.43 -1.60
C PRO A 110 4.22 2.01 -2.77
N GLY A 111 3.30 1.09 -2.52
CA GLY A 111 2.41 0.51 -3.53
C GLY A 111 2.99 -0.68 -4.31
N LYS A 112 4.30 -0.97 -4.19
CA LYS A 112 4.91 -2.17 -4.79
C LYS A 112 4.46 -3.44 -4.05
N LYS A 113 4.43 -4.56 -4.78
CA LYS A 113 4.12 -5.89 -4.23
C LYS A 113 5.36 -6.76 -4.17
N ILE A 114 5.60 -7.42 -3.03
CA ILE A 114 6.62 -8.47 -2.89
C ILE A 114 5.90 -9.82 -2.87
N ARG A 115 6.31 -10.75 -3.74
CA ARG A 115 5.78 -12.12 -3.78
C ARG A 115 6.59 -13.03 -2.85
N VAL A 116 5.89 -13.78 -2.01
CA VAL A 116 6.46 -14.84 -1.17
C VAL A 116 5.79 -16.15 -1.58
N ALA A 117 6.53 -16.99 -2.31
CA ALA A 117 5.99 -18.18 -2.95
C ALA A 117 5.54 -19.24 -1.93
N GLY A 118 4.39 -19.86 -2.17
CA GLY A 118 3.86 -20.99 -1.38
C GLY A 118 3.42 -20.62 0.05
N LYS A 119 3.19 -19.33 0.32
CA LYS A 119 2.75 -18.80 1.63
C LYS A 119 1.32 -18.25 1.62
N GLY A 120 0.58 -18.46 0.52
CA GLY A 120 -0.86 -18.24 0.43
C GLY A 120 -1.66 -19.40 1.04
N GLU A 121 -2.96 -19.43 0.80
CA GLU A 121 -3.88 -20.41 1.39
C GLU A 121 -3.58 -21.84 0.94
N GLN A 122 -3.93 -22.80 1.79
CA GLN A 122 -3.80 -24.22 1.48
C GLN A 122 -4.99 -24.67 0.63
N GLY A 123 -4.71 -25.20 -0.57
CA GLY A 123 -5.68 -25.89 -1.41
C GLY A 123 -5.33 -27.37 -1.61
N PRO A 124 -6.23 -28.15 -2.24
CA PRO A 124 -6.02 -29.58 -2.51
C PRO A 124 -4.74 -29.89 -3.32
N GLY A 125 -4.31 -28.98 -4.19
CA GLY A 125 -3.13 -29.11 -5.05
C GLY A 125 -1.87 -28.41 -4.55
N GLY A 126 -1.90 -27.84 -3.35
CA GLY A 126 -0.77 -27.09 -2.79
C GLY A 126 -1.19 -25.71 -2.29
N ARG A 127 -0.20 -24.94 -1.81
CA ARG A 127 -0.42 -23.58 -1.31
C ARG A 127 -0.36 -22.55 -2.43
N GLY A 128 -1.20 -21.52 -2.35
CA GLY A 128 -1.06 -20.31 -3.15
C GLY A 128 0.14 -19.45 -2.70
N ASP A 129 0.21 -18.23 -3.19
CA ASP A 129 1.27 -17.26 -2.87
C ASP A 129 0.80 -16.13 -1.94
N LEU A 130 1.75 -15.53 -1.23
CA LEU A 130 1.52 -14.32 -0.43
C LEU A 130 2.09 -13.11 -1.17
N TYR A 131 1.26 -12.11 -1.41
CA TYR A 131 1.66 -10.81 -1.92
C TYR A 131 1.66 -9.80 -0.78
N LEU A 132 2.80 -9.17 -0.54
CA LEU A 132 2.93 -8.08 0.42
C LEU A 132 2.82 -6.74 -0.31
N LEU A 133 1.72 -6.03 -0.12
CA LEU A 133 1.56 -4.67 -0.60
C LEU A 133 2.27 -3.72 0.37
N ILE A 134 3.32 -3.06 -0.09
CA ILE A 134 4.08 -2.13 0.75
C ILE A 134 3.29 -0.84 0.94
N SER A 135 3.05 -0.45 2.18
CA SER A 135 2.54 0.88 2.52
C SER A 135 3.52 1.67 3.38
N LEU A 136 3.50 2.99 3.20
CA LEU A 136 4.37 3.89 3.94
C LEU A 136 3.70 4.30 5.25
N LYS A 137 4.37 4.05 6.37
CA LYS A 137 3.98 4.54 7.67
C LYS A 137 4.87 5.70 8.08
N LEU A 138 4.41 6.92 7.82
CA LEU A 138 5.11 8.13 8.25
C LEU A 138 5.06 8.30 9.78
N PRO A 139 6.11 8.88 10.38
CA PRO A 139 6.04 9.34 11.77
C PRO A 139 4.96 10.43 11.96
N PRO A 140 4.46 10.63 13.19
CA PRO A 140 3.47 11.68 13.46
C PRO A 140 3.98 13.07 13.03
N GLY A 141 3.10 13.87 12.43
CA GLY A 141 3.41 15.24 11.99
C GLY A 141 4.09 15.36 10.63
N PHE A 142 4.49 14.23 10.01
CA PHE A 142 5.02 14.21 8.65
C PHE A 142 3.92 13.95 7.63
N HIS A 143 4.02 14.64 6.49
CA HIS A 143 3.15 14.45 5.34
C HIS A 143 4.01 14.21 4.09
N SER A 144 3.67 13.22 3.26
CA SER A 144 4.40 12.97 2.01
C SER A 144 3.67 13.56 0.81
N SER A 145 4.41 14.19 -0.09
CA SER A 145 3.97 14.58 -1.43
C SER A 145 4.91 13.94 -2.45
N GLY A 146 4.51 12.78 -2.98
CA GLY A 146 5.38 11.96 -3.80
C GLY A 146 6.61 11.46 -3.02
N SER A 147 7.80 11.85 -3.46
CA SER A 147 9.07 11.51 -2.77
C SER A 147 9.51 12.57 -1.77
N ASP A 148 8.89 13.73 -1.78
CA ASP A 148 9.16 14.81 -0.83
C ASP A 148 8.30 14.64 0.41
N VAL A 149 8.79 15.15 1.54
CA VAL A 149 8.08 15.09 2.81
C VAL A 149 8.06 16.46 3.46
N GLU A 150 7.00 16.75 4.21
CA GLU A 150 6.80 18.03 4.86
C GLU A 150 6.55 17.80 6.36
N VAL A 151 7.17 18.65 7.18
CA VAL A 151 6.98 18.66 8.63
C VAL A 151 6.86 20.10 9.12
N ASN A 152 5.96 20.33 10.08
CA ASN A 152 5.80 21.63 10.71
C ASN A 152 6.79 21.78 11.86
N LYS A 153 7.56 22.86 11.86
CA LYS A 153 8.40 23.25 13.00
C LYS A 153 7.87 24.53 13.62
N VAL A 154 7.42 24.40 14.86
CA VAL A 154 6.98 25.54 15.67
C VAL A 154 8.19 26.27 16.23
N VAL A 155 8.18 27.61 16.11
CA VAL A 155 9.24 28.50 16.58
C VAL A 155 8.64 29.72 17.27
N ARG A 156 9.36 30.28 18.25
CA ARG A 156 8.88 31.48 18.96
C ARG A 156 8.99 32.70 18.04
N PHE A 157 8.10 33.67 18.23
CA PHE A 157 8.14 34.95 17.53
C PHE A 157 9.53 35.61 17.58
N THR A 158 10.14 35.66 18.77
CA THR A 158 11.49 36.24 18.96
C THR A 158 12.56 35.53 18.14
N ASP A 159 12.48 34.20 18.06
CA ASP A 159 13.42 33.38 17.30
C ASP A 159 13.24 33.57 15.79
N ALA A 160 12.00 33.77 15.32
CA ALA A 160 11.71 34.10 13.93
C ALA A 160 12.24 35.50 13.54
N CYS A 161 12.12 36.49 14.45
CA CYS A 161 12.64 37.83 14.23
C CYS A 161 14.18 37.86 14.20
N LEU A 162 14.84 37.26 15.18
CA LEU A 162 16.28 37.36 15.38
C LEU A 162 17.09 36.29 14.63
N GLY A 163 16.43 35.22 14.20
CA GLY A 163 17.08 34.02 13.70
C GLY A 163 17.57 33.14 14.84
N THR A 164 17.68 31.84 14.57
CA THR A 164 18.07 30.85 15.58
C THR A 164 18.54 29.58 14.91
N ASP A 165 19.10 28.65 15.67
CA ASP A 165 19.28 27.27 15.24
C ASP A 165 18.31 26.38 16.00
N VAL A 166 17.59 25.52 15.28
CA VAL A 166 16.66 24.56 15.89
C VAL A 166 16.97 23.15 15.44
N GLU A 167 16.66 22.17 16.30
CA GLU A 167 16.64 20.77 15.89
C GLU A 167 15.29 20.42 15.27
N VAL A 168 15.34 19.80 14.10
CA VAL A 168 14.16 19.34 13.36
C VAL A 168 14.25 17.81 13.24
N PRO A 169 13.17 17.08 13.56
CA PRO A 169 13.12 15.64 13.31
C PRO A 169 13.22 15.39 11.81
N THR A 170 13.85 14.29 11.40
CA THR A 170 13.88 13.88 10.00
C THR A 170 13.00 12.66 9.76
N VAL A 171 12.50 12.49 8.55
CA VAL A 171 11.60 11.37 8.21
C VAL A 171 12.28 9.99 8.36
N GLU A 172 13.60 9.92 8.17
CA GLU A 172 14.41 8.71 8.34
C GLU A 172 14.71 8.38 9.81
N GLY A 173 14.30 9.25 10.74
CA GLY A 173 14.60 9.14 12.16
C GLY A 173 15.83 9.96 12.56
N GLY A 174 15.84 10.41 13.81
CA GLY A 174 16.86 11.34 14.33
C GLY A 174 16.52 12.81 14.05
N THR A 175 17.45 13.70 14.39
CA THR A 175 17.30 15.15 14.25
C THR A 175 18.44 15.78 13.45
N VAL A 176 18.15 16.89 12.78
CA VAL A 176 19.14 17.72 12.09
C VAL A 176 19.04 19.14 12.61
N ARG A 177 20.18 19.80 12.82
CA ARG A 177 20.25 21.22 13.14
C ARG A 177 19.94 22.04 11.89
N LEU A 178 18.88 22.83 11.95
CA LEU A 178 18.44 23.74 10.90
C LEU A 178 18.61 25.18 11.37
N LYS A 179 19.35 25.96 10.59
CA LYS A 179 19.48 27.40 10.80
C LYS A 179 18.26 28.12 10.25
N ILE A 180 17.56 28.85 11.11
CA ILE A 180 16.46 29.72 10.75
C ILE A 180 17.02 31.14 10.56
N PRO A 181 16.84 31.73 9.37
CA PRO A 181 17.30 33.10 9.12
C PRO A 181 16.48 34.10 9.95
N ALA A 182 17.09 35.23 10.30
CA ALA A 182 16.39 36.37 10.86
C ALA A 182 15.30 36.87 9.90
N GLY A 183 14.14 37.26 10.43
CA GLY A 183 12.97 37.64 9.63
C GLY A 183 12.27 36.46 8.95
N ALA A 184 12.37 35.25 9.52
CA ALA A 184 11.64 34.09 9.02
C ALA A 184 10.12 34.30 9.10
N ARG A 185 9.41 33.92 8.05
CA ARG A 185 7.95 34.11 7.95
C ARG A 185 7.19 32.84 8.35
N CYS A 186 6.02 33.01 8.93
CA CYS A 186 5.10 31.89 9.12
C CYS A 186 4.72 31.28 7.76
N GLY A 187 4.71 29.96 7.67
CA GLY A 187 4.50 29.20 6.44
C GLY A 187 5.72 29.09 5.52
N GLN A 188 6.83 29.76 5.81
CA GLN A 188 8.06 29.63 5.02
C GLN A 188 8.58 28.19 5.08
N LYS A 189 8.88 27.60 3.92
CA LYS A 189 9.44 26.26 3.80
C LYS A 189 10.96 26.32 3.66
N LEU A 190 11.67 25.65 4.56
CA LEU A 190 13.12 25.46 4.50
C LEU A 190 13.42 24.03 4.03
N ARG A 191 14.30 23.88 3.03
CA ARG A 191 14.57 22.59 2.37
C ARG A 191 15.79 21.90 2.97
N LEU A 192 15.61 20.65 3.40
CA LEU A 192 16.65 19.71 3.76
C LEU A 192 16.89 18.75 2.58
N ARG A 193 17.95 19.02 1.83
CA ARG A 193 18.23 18.29 0.58
C ARG A 193 18.56 16.82 0.83
N GLY A 194 17.93 15.93 0.06
CA GLY A 194 18.19 14.49 0.08
C GLY A 194 17.70 13.79 1.36
N LYS A 195 16.86 14.45 2.16
CA LYS A 195 16.28 13.90 3.38
C LYS A 195 14.87 13.33 3.20
N GLY A 196 14.31 13.35 1.99
CA GLY A 196 13.01 12.76 1.68
C GLY A 196 13.05 11.24 1.45
N LEU A 197 11.98 10.75 0.84
CA LEU A 197 11.73 9.33 0.55
C LEU A 197 12.43 8.90 -0.76
N PRO A 198 12.57 7.59 -1.02
CA PRO A 198 13.08 7.12 -2.30
C PRO A 198 12.24 7.61 -3.49
N ALA A 199 12.92 8.01 -4.56
CA ALA A 199 12.30 8.42 -5.81
C ALA A 199 12.28 7.29 -6.84
N ALA A 200 11.21 7.22 -7.64
CA ALA A 200 11.08 6.23 -8.71
C ALA A 200 12.15 6.40 -9.80
N SER A 201 12.61 7.64 -10.04
CA SER A 201 13.70 7.99 -10.96
C SER A 201 15.10 7.62 -10.43
N GLY A 202 15.18 7.04 -9.23
CA GLY A 202 16.44 6.86 -8.51
C GLY A 202 16.76 8.06 -7.62
N GLY A 203 17.50 7.80 -6.54
CA GLY A 203 17.83 8.80 -5.52
C GLY A 203 16.72 9.02 -4.49
N ARG A 204 16.68 10.23 -3.92
CA ARG A 204 15.77 10.62 -2.84
C ARG A 204 15.13 11.97 -3.16
N GLY A 205 13.91 12.17 -2.67
CA GLY A 205 13.32 13.49 -2.54
C GLY A 205 13.93 14.27 -1.37
N ASP A 206 13.29 15.37 -1.03
CA ASP A 206 13.70 16.30 0.01
C ASP A 206 12.71 16.35 1.17
N GLU A 207 13.17 16.89 2.29
CA GLU A 207 12.32 17.20 3.42
C GLU A 207 12.15 18.72 3.53
N TYR A 208 10.91 19.19 3.60
CA TYR A 208 10.55 20.59 3.75
C TYR A 208 10.05 20.86 5.16
N VAL A 209 10.72 21.78 5.83
CA VAL A 209 10.38 22.22 7.17
C VAL A 209 9.56 23.49 7.04
N GLN A 210 8.26 23.42 7.29
CA GLN A 210 7.38 24.58 7.30
C GLN A 210 7.44 25.25 8.67
N ILE A 211 7.87 26.51 8.70
CA ILE A 211 7.99 27.28 9.93
C ILE A 211 6.62 27.77 10.37
N MET A 212 6.24 27.46 11.60
CA MET A 212 5.00 27.94 12.23
C MET A 212 5.40 28.83 13.41
N ILE A 213 4.95 30.10 13.41
CA ILE A 213 5.27 31.02 14.51
C ILE A 213 4.24 30.84 15.62
N ASP A 214 4.71 30.51 16.82
CA ASP A 214 3.90 30.43 18.03
C ASP A 214 3.84 31.78 18.74
N VAL A 215 2.63 32.14 19.14
CA VAL A 215 2.35 33.36 19.91
C VAL A 215 1.72 32.93 21.24
N PRO A 216 2.35 33.25 22.38
CA PRO A 216 1.88 32.78 23.67
C PRO A 216 0.49 33.33 23.99
N PRO A 217 -0.44 32.50 24.52
CA PRO A 217 -1.82 32.90 24.76
C PRO A 217 -1.98 33.85 25.96
N LYS A 218 -0.97 33.95 26.82
CA LYS A 218 -0.94 34.82 28.00
C LYS A 218 0.45 35.43 28.14
N LEU A 219 0.49 36.70 28.54
CA LEU A 219 1.70 37.46 28.75
C LEU A 219 1.81 37.87 30.22
N THR A 220 3.03 37.94 30.73
CA THR A 220 3.29 38.61 32.01
C THR A 220 3.21 40.12 31.84
N SER A 221 3.03 40.87 32.93
CA SER A 221 3.01 42.34 32.87
C SER A 221 4.30 42.94 32.32
N GLU A 222 5.44 42.27 32.47
CA GLU A 222 6.71 42.68 31.86
C GLU A 222 6.74 42.41 30.35
N GLN A 223 6.30 41.22 29.92
CA GLN A 223 6.23 40.87 28.50
C GLN A 223 5.26 41.76 27.73
N GLU A 224 4.11 42.08 28.33
CA GLU A 224 3.13 43.00 27.74
C GLU A 224 3.71 44.39 27.54
N LYS A 225 4.45 44.93 28.52
CA LYS A 225 5.15 46.22 28.39
C LYS A 225 6.14 46.20 27.21
N LEU A 226 6.95 45.16 27.09
CA LEU A 226 7.91 45.03 26.00
C LEU A 226 7.22 44.93 24.63
N ILE A 227 6.14 44.17 24.52
CA ILE A 227 5.37 44.08 23.27
C ILE A 227 4.70 45.41 22.94
N LEU A 228 4.21 46.17 23.93
CA LEU A 228 3.68 47.52 23.70
C LEU A 228 4.77 48.50 23.22
N GLU A 229 6.00 48.35 23.68
CA GLU A 229 7.13 49.14 23.17
C GLU A 229 7.46 48.77 21.72
N LEU A 230 7.46 47.48 21.37
CA LEU A 230 7.62 47.02 19.99
C LEU A 230 6.49 47.54 19.08
N LYS A 231 5.25 47.51 19.58
CA LYS A 231 4.08 48.05 18.86
C LYS A 231 4.21 49.55 18.56
N LYS A 232 4.84 50.35 19.43
CA LYS A 232 5.12 51.77 19.18
C LYS A 232 6.17 51.99 18.08
N GLN A 233 6.96 50.98 17.77
CA GLN A 233 7.98 50.98 16.71
C GLN A 233 7.45 50.35 15.41
N ASP A 234 6.13 50.14 15.29
CA ASP A 234 5.46 49.48 14.16
C ASP A 234 5.94 48.03 13.89
N LEU A 235 6.26 47.29 14.96
CA LEU A 235 6.55 45.84 14.91
C LEU A 235 5.37 44.98 15.41
#